data_AF-A0A8J4X4H1-F1
#
_entry.id   AF-A0A8J4X4H1-F1
#
_cell.length_a   1.000
_cell.length_b   1.000
_cell.length_c   1.000
_cell.angle_alpha   90.00
_cell.angle_beta   90.00
_cell.angle_gamma   90.00
#
_symmetry.space_group_name_H-M   'P 1'
#
loop_
_entity.id
_entity.type
_entity.pdbx_description
1 polymer ?
#
loop_
_entity_poly.entity_id
_entity_poly.type
_entity_poly.pdbx_seq_one_letter_code
_entity_poly.pdbx_strand_id
1 'polypeptide(L)'
;NNMLAEVVEKLKRKMEVQAAAPAHCYAGPGDVACDFCTERKLIAVKSCLTCLASFCETHLKSHYEVPGLKKHSLVEASGKICSEHDKVLEIYCRTDQSFICYVCMRDEHQSHDTSQLHLTELKN
;
A
#
# COMPACT_ATOMS: atom_id res chain seq x y z
N ASN A 1 35.74 34.40 8.79
CA ASN A 1 34.33 34.64 8.43
C ASN A 1 33.69 33.30 8.03
N ASN A 2 33.34 32.45 9.01
CA ASN A 2 32.87 31.07 8.77
C ASN A 2 31.36 30.89 9.08
N MET A 3 30.62 31.99 9.09
CA MET A 3 29.20 31.98 9.47
C MET A 3 28.31 31.32 8.42
N LEU A 4 28.79 31.14 7.17
CA LEU A 4 28.02 30.49 6.12
C LEU A 4 28.05 28.96 6.23
N ALA A 5 29.19 28.36 6.61
CA ALA A 5 29.31 26.90 6.72
C ALA A 5 28.46 26.34 7.86
N GLU A 6 28.38 27.03 9.00
CA GLU A 6 27.55 26.59 10.11
C GLU A 6 26.04 26.61 9.77
N VAL A 7 25.60 27.56 8.95
CA VAL A 7 24.20 27.67 8.53
C VAL A 7 23.86 26.61 7.47
N VAL A 8 24.80 26.28 6.59
CA VAL A 8 24.63 25.20 5.59
C VAL A 8 24.56 23.83 6.28
N GLU A 9 25.42 23.56 7.26
CA GLU A 9 25.38 22.32 8.06
C GLU A 9 24.07 22.19 8.87
N LYS A 10 23.57 23.31 9.43
CA LYS A 10 22.24 23.35 10.08
C LYS A 10 21.08 23.15 9.11
N LEU A 11 21.20 23.59 7.86
CA LEU A 11 20.19 23.36 6.82
C LEU A 11 20.21 21.90 6.33
N LYS A 12 21.41 21.32 6.19
CA LYS A 12 21.62 19.92 5.79
C LYS A 12 21.06 18.95 6.84
N ARG A 13 21.33 19.22 8.12
CA ARG A 13 20.76 18.46 9.25
C ARG A 13 19.24 18.59 9.37
N LYS A 14 18.64 19.68 8.86
CA LYS A 14 17.17 19.83 8.78
C LYS A 14 16.55 19.09 7.59
N MET A 15 17.31 18.80 6.53
CA MET A 15 16.88 17.97 5.39
C MET A 15 17.00 16.47 5.70
N GLU A 16 17.92 16.11 6.61
CA GLU A 16 18.16 14.72 7.06
C GLU A 16 17.38 14.34 8.33
N VAL A 17 16.47 15.20 8.80
CA VAL A 17 15.30 14.67 9.50
C VAL A 17 14.45 14.06 8.38
N GLN A 18 14.73 12.79 8.07
CA GLN A 18 13.71 11.91 7.53
C GLN A 18 12.51 12.12 8.44
N ALA A 19 11.61 12.96 7.95
CA ALA A 19 10.30 13.13 8.49
C ALA A 19 9.85 11.70 8.75
N ALA A 20 9.59 11.38 10.02
CA ALA A 20 8.67 10.33 10.34
C ALA A 20 7.41 10.73 9.57
N ALA A 21 7.30 10.24 8.34
CA ALA A 21 6.15 10.46 7.52
C ALA A 21 5.01 9.93 8.40
N PRO A 22 3.97 10.74 8.67
CA PRO A 22 2.81 10.18 9.35
C PRO A 22 2.44 8.91 8.57
N ALA A 23 2.09 7.87 9.31
CA ALA A 23 1.92 6.47 8.89
C ALA A 23 0.82 6.26 7.81
N HIS A 24 0.90 7.00 6.72
CA HIS A 24 0.03 7.02 5.56
C HIS A 24 0.95 7.07 4.35
N CYS A 25 1.42 5.88 4.00
CA CYS A 25 2.25 5.61 2.83
C CYS A 25 1.58 6.23 1.59
N TYR A 26 2.33 7.08 0.88
CA TYR A 26 1.93 7.60 -0.41
C TYR A 26 1.97 6.49 -1.45
N ALA A 27 1.06 6.54 -2.44
CA ALA A 27 1.04 5.55 -3.50
C ALA A 27 2.30 5.68 -4.38
N GLY A 28 3.09 4.61 -4.41
CA GLY A 28 4.25 4.44 -5.29
C GLY A 28 3.93 3.60 -6.53
N PRO A 29 4.94 3.35 -7.39
CA PRO A 29 4.78 2.46 -8.53
C PRO A 29 4.38 1.06 -8.07
N GLY A 30 3.24 0.56 -8.58
CA GLY A 30 2.69 -0.75 -8.21
C GLY A 30 1.61 -0.71 -7.11
N ASP A 31 1.45 0.42 -6.41
CA ASP A 31 0.39 0.57 -5.43
C ASP A 31 -0.94 0.98 -6.07
N VAL A 32 -2.05 0.49 -5.52
CA VAL A 32 -3.37 1.06 -5.84
C VAL A 32 -3.49 2.39 -5.12
N ALA A 33 -3.69 3.45 -5.88
CA ALA A 33 -3.85 4.79 -5.35
C ALA A 33 -5.32 5.04 -4.94
N CYS A 34 -5.53 5.82 -3.88
CA CYS A 34 -6.88 6.26 -3.53
C CYS A 34 -7.45 7.21 -4.60
N ASP A 35 -8.69 6.95 -5.01
CA ASP A 35 -9.38 7.73 -6.06
C ASP A 35 -9.88 9.10 -5.58
N PHE A 36 -10.03 9.28 -4.27
CA PHE A 36 -10.62 10.48 -3.67
C PHE A 36 -9.58 11.49 -3.16
N CYS A 37 -8.30 11.12 -3.15
CA CYS A 37 -7.22 12.05 -2.81
C CYS A 37 -6.97 13.03 -3.97
N THR A 38 -7.06 14.34 -3.70
CA THR A 38 -6.94 15.41 -4.70
C THR A 38 -5.53 15.87 -5.01
N GLU A 39 -4.60 15.83 -4.04
CA GLU A 39 -3.22 16.30 -4.23
C GLU A 39 -2.24 15.13 -4.35
N ARG A 40 -1.88 14.55 -3.21
CA ARG A 40 -0.95 13.42 -3.13
C ARG A 40 -1.75 12.17 -2.80
N LYS A 41 -1.83 11.25 -3.76
CA LYS A 41 -2.62 10.03 -3.58
C LYS A 41 -1.99 9.13 -2.53
N LEU A 42 -2.77 8.79 -1.51
CA LEU A 42 -2.40 7.80 -0.51
C LEU A 42 -2.61 6.39 -1.07
N ILE A 43 -1.89 5.40 -0.53
CA ILE A 43 -2.15 3.99 -0.83
C ILE A 43 -3.58 3.67 -0.40
N ALA A 44 -4.34 3.06 -1.31
CA ALA A 44 -5.63 2.52 -1.00
C ALA A 44 -5.47 1.26 -0.14
N VAL A 45 -6.29 1.14 0.90
CA VAL A 45 -6.31 -0.03 1.78
C VAL A 45 -7.46 -0.96 1.43
N LYS A 46 -8.61 -0.40 0.99
CA LYS A 46 -9.77 -1.17 0.52
C LYS A 46 -10.43 -0.57 -0.72
N SER A 47 -10.91 -1.45 -1.59
CA SER A 47 -11.70 -1.09 -2.77
C SER A 47 -13.14 -1.51 -2.54
N CYS A 48 -14.07 -0.66 -2.96
CA CYS A 48 -15.48 -0.94 -2.87
C CYS A 48 -15.98 -1.52 -4.20
N LEU A 49 -16.55 -2.73 -4.17
CA LEU A 49 -17.14 -3.35 -5.37
C LEU A 49 -18.41 -2.62 -5.84
N THR A 50 -19.09 -1.92 -4.93
CA THR A 50 -20.29 -1.13 -5.27
C THR A 50 -19.93 0.22 -5.88
N CYS A 51 -18.90 0.90 -5.36
CA CYS A 51 -18.45 2.20 -5.88
C CYS A 51 -17.44 2.07 -7.02
N LEU A 52 -16.88 0.87 -7.24
CA LEU A 52 -15.81 0.60 -8.20
C LEU A 52 -14.62 1.56 -8.01
N ALA A 53 -14.30 1.86 -6.75
CA ALA A 53 -13.29 2.84 -6.36
C ALA A 53 -12.46 2.32 -5.18
N SER A 54 -11.26 2.87 -5.04
CA SER A 54 -10.25 2.50 -4.06
C SER A 54 -10.02 3.61 -3.05
N PHE A 55 -9.95 3.23 -1.78
CA PHE A 55 -10.00 4.15 -0.66
C PHE A 55 -8.79 3.94 0.25
N CYS A 56 -8.09 5.03 0.58
CA CYS A 56 -7.18 5.06 1.72
C CYS A 56 -7.99 5.07 3.02
N GLU A 57 -7.32 4.84 4.16
CA GLU A 57 -7.98 4.70 5.46
C GLU A 57 -8.90 5.88 5.82
N THR A 58 -8.49 7.11 5.47
CA THR A 58 -9.28 8.32 5.73
C THR A 58 -10.58 8.35 4.93
N HIS A 59 -10.53 8.03 3.63
CA HIS A 59 -11.71 7.99 2.77
C HIS A 59 -12.55 6.72 2.95
N LEU A 60 -11.94 5.64 3.47
CA LEU A 60 -12.65 4.42 3.83
C LEU A 60 -13.55 4.62 5.05
N LYS A 61 -13.19 5.54 5.96
CA LYS A 61 -13.96 5.83 7.17
C LYS A 61 -15.43 6.16 6.88
N SER A 62 -15.69 6.86 5.78
CA SER A 62 -17.04 7.18 5.31
C SER A 62 -17.89 5.92 5.02
N HIS A 63 -17.26 4.82 4.57
CA HIS A 63 -17.96 3.55 4.39
C HIS A 63 -18.39 2.90 5.71
N TYR A 64 -17.69 3.18 6.81
CA TYR A 64 -18.05 2.67 8.14
C TYR A 64 -18.97 3.60 8.92
N GLU A 65 -18.99 4.89 8.61
CA GLU A 65 -19.79 5.88 9.36
C GLU A 65 -21.18 6.10 8.74
N VAL A 66 -21.29 6.09 7.41
CA VAL A 66 -22.54 6.41 6.72
C VAL A 66 -23.42 5.15 6.59
N PRO A 67 -24.66 5.15 7.12
CA PRO A 67 -25.52 3.96 7.11
C PRO A 67 -25.81 3.44 5.69
N GLY A 68 -25.88 4.33 4.69
CA GLY A 68 -26.04 3.94 3.29
C GLY A 68 -24.82 3.25 2.69
N LEU A 69 -23.62 3.52 3.21
CA LEU A 69 -22.34 3.01 2.70
C LEU A 69 -21.85 1.76 3.45
N LYS A 70 -22.34 1.52 4.67
CA LYS A 70 -22.01 0.32 5.48
C LYS A 70 -22.34 -1.00 4.80
N LYS A 71 -23.35 -1.01 3.92
CA LYS A 71 -23.77 -2.19 3.15
C LYS A 71 -22.89 -2.46 1.93
N HIS A 72 -21.95 -1.56 1.61
CA HIS A 72 -21.10 -1.73 0.45
C HIS A 72 -20.07 -2.82 0.70
N SER A 73 -19.85 -3.66 -0.31
CA SER A 73 -18.84 -4.72 -0.23
C SER A 73 -17.44 -4.13 -0.43
N LEU A 74 -16.61 -4.21 0.62
CA LEU A 74 -15.22 -3.75 0.62
C LEU A 74 -14.28 -4.95 0.53
N VAL A 75 -13.37 -4.92 -0.44
CA VAL A 75 -12.26 -5.88 -0.61
C VAL A 75 -10.93 -5.16 -0.36
N GLU A 76 -9.86 -5.89 -0.08
CA GLU A 76 -8.53 -5.29 0.07
C GLU A 76 -8.13 -4.56 -1.23
N ALA A 77 -7.80 -3.27 -1.16
CA ALA A 77 -7.25 -2.49 -2.28
C ALA A 77 -5.75 -2.70 -2.31
N SER A 78 -5.35 -3.96 -2.33
CA SER A 78 -3.94 -4.23 -2.36
C SER A 78 -3.45 -3.91 -3.79
N GLY A 79 -2.38 -3.11 -3.91
CA GLY A 79 -1.44 -3.12 -5.05
C GLY A 79 -0.75 -4.47 -5.23
N LYS A 80 -1.38 -5.51 -4.69
CA LYS A 80 -1.01 -6.89 -4.66
C LYS A 80 -2.03 -7.64 -5.48
N ILE A 81 -2.35 -7.15 -6.68
CA ILE A 81 -2.98 -7.98 -7.70
C ILE A 81 -1.90 -8.27 -8.73
N CYS A 82 -1.70 -9.55 -9.02
CA CYS A 82 -0.81 -9.98 -10.08
C CYS A 82 -1.32 -9.46 -11.42
N SER A 83 -0.51 -8.67 -12.10
CA SER A 83 -0.84 -8.12 -13.41
C SER A 83 -1.08 -9.18 -14.48
N GLU A 84 -0.53 -10.38 -14.31
CA GLU A 84 -0.66 -11.48 -15.29
C GLU A 84 -1.83 -12.42 -15.00
N HIS A 85 -2.23 -12.53 -13.73
CA HIS A 85 -3.18 -13.56 -13.29
C HIS A 85 -4.44 -12.98 -12.64
N ASP A 86 -4.50 -11.67 -12.41
CA ASP A 86 -5.58 -10.98 -11.68
C ASP A 86 -5.92 -11.71 -10.37
N LYS A 87 -4.87 -12.12 -9.64
CA LYS A 87 -4.96 -12.80 -8.33
C LYS A 87 -4.19 -12.03 -7.28
N VAL A 88 -4.61 -12.15 -6.03
CA VAL A 88 -3.95 -11.46 -4.92
C VAL A 88 -2.52 -11.98 -4.76
N LEU A 89 -1.55 -11.07 -4.59
CA LEU A 89 -0.15 -11.37 -4.27
C LEU A 89 -0.05 -11.60 -2.75
N GLU A 90 -0.31 -12.84 -2.34
CA GLU A 90 -0.31 -13.25 -0.94
C GLU A 90 0.99 -13.95 -0.53
N ILE A 91 1.93 -14.12 -1.46
CA ILE A 91 3.16 -14.88 -1.27
C ILE A 91 4.34 -13.95 -1.53
N TYR A 92 5.31 -13.96 -0.63
CA TYR A 92 6.55 -13.24 -0.82
C TYR A 92 7.64 -14.19 -1.32
N CYS A 93 8.20 -13.91 -2.49
CA CYS A 93 9.36 -14.61 -3.00
C CYS A 93 10.63 -13.94 -2.48
N ARG A 94 11.44 -14.66 -1.71
CA ARG A 94 12.70 -14.14 -1.17
C ARG A 94 13.80 -14.08 -2.23
N THR A 95 13.77 -14.98 -3.20
CA THR A 95 14.71 -14.99 -4.33
C THR A 95 14.58 -13.70 -5.15
N ASP A 96 13.36 -13.34 -5.53
CA ASP A 96 13.09 -12.17 -6.37
C ASP A 96 12.76 -10.91 -5.58
N GLN A 97 12.70 -11.00 -4.25
CA GLN A 97 12.33 -9.91 -3.33
C GLN A 97 11.02 -9.22 -3.74
N SER A 98 10.03 -10.01 -4.15
CA SER A 98 8.78 -9.53 -4.74
C SER A 98 7.56 -10.26 -4.18
N PHE A 99 6.39 -9.63 -4.26
CA PHE A 99 5.12 -10.29 -3.96
C PHE A 99 4.60 -10.98 -5.23
N ILE A 100 4.21 -12.24 -5.09
CA ILE A 100 3.71 -13.10 -6.17
C ILE A 100 2.33 -13.69 -5.77
N CYS A 101 1.52 -14.04 -6.76
CA CYS A 101 0.26 -14.76 -6.51
C CYS A 101 0.48 -16.27 -6.42
N TYR A 102 -0.54 -17.01 -5.97
CA TYR A 102 -0.48 -18.48 -5.90
C TYR A 102 -0.23 -19.15 -7.26
N VAL A 103 -0.65 -18.53 -8.37
CA VAL A 103 -0.38 -19.06 -9.71
C VAL A 103 1.10 -18.89 -10.07
N CYS A 104 1.66 -17.69 -9.90
CA CYS A 104 3.09 -17.43 -10.07
C CYS A 104 3.97 -18.35 -9.20
N MET A 105 3.55 -18.64 -7.97
CA MET A 105 4.26 -19.59 -7.10
C MET A 105 4.37 -20.99 -7.71
N ARG A 106 3.30 -21.46 -8.37
CA ARG A 106 3.25 -22.81 -8.93
C ARG A 106 3.90 -22.93 -10.30
N ASP A 107 3.96 -21.84 -11.05
CA ASP A 107 4.46 -21.79 -12.42
C ASP A 107 5.94 -21.38 -12.45
N GLU A 108 6.23 -20.09 -12.31
CA GLU A 108 7.58 -19.53 -12.47
C GLU A 108 8.44 -19.64 -11.19
N HIS A 109 7.83 -19.54 -10.01
CA HIS A 109 8.56 -19.46 -8.74
C HIS A 109 8.55 -20.78 -7.94
N GLN A 110 8.32 -21.92 -8.61
CA GLN A 110 8.18 -23.23 -7.95
C GLN A 110 9.44 -23.67 -7.18
N SER A 111 10.62 -23.28 -7.67
CA SER A 111 11.91 -23.61 -7.07
C SER A 111 12.48 -22.51 -6.17
N HIS A 112 11.77 -21.38 -6.04
CA HIS A 112 12.24 -20.23 -5.28
C HIS A 112 11.85 -20.34 -3.80
N ASP A 113 12.63 -19.70 -2.92
CA ASP A 113 12.27 -19.61 -1.50
C ASP A 113 11.07 -18.65 -1.37
N THR A 114 9.90 -19.21 -1.13
CA THR A 114 8.64 -18.46 -1.03
C THR A 114 8.06 -18.58 0.38
N SER A 115 7.56 -17.48 0.93
CA SER A 115 6.90 -17.42 2.23
C SER A 115 5.49 -16.87 2.03
N GLN A 116 4.48 -17.68 2.33
CA GLN A 116 3.10 -17.21 2.30
C GLN A 116 2.89 -16.22 3.44
N LEU A 117 2.40 -15.02 3.11
CA LEU A 117 1.94 -14.09 4.13
C LEU A 117 0.64 -14.66 4.68
N HIS A 118 0.72 -15.29 5.85
CA HIS A 118 -0.48 -15.63 6.60
C HIS A 118 -1.09 -14.31 7.07
N LEU A 119 -2.05 -13.78 6.30
CA LEU A 119 -3.01 -12.81 6.83
C LEU A 119 -3.78 -13.57 7.90
N THR A 120 -3.31 -13.50 9.15
CA THR A 120 -4.15 -13.85 10.30
C THR A 120 -5.42 -13.06 10.11
N GLU A 121 -6.50 -13.77 9.80
CA GLU A 121 -7.81 -13.17 9.70
C GLU A 121 -8.00 -12.31 10.95
N LEU A 122 -8.19 -11.01 10.77
CA LEU A 122 -8.91 -10.18 11.73
C LEU A 122 -10.35 -10.69 11.74
N LYS A 123 -10.54 -11.91 12.24
CA LYS A 123 -11.80 -12.47 12.67
C LYS A 123 -11.88 -12.19 14.16
N ASN A 124 -12.76 -11.24 14.45
CA ASN A 124 -13.28 -10.77 15.73
C ASN A 124 -12.44 -9.72 16.47
#